data_AF-A0A377WM20-F1
#
_entry.id   AF-A0A377WM20-F1
#
_cell.length_a   1.000
_cell.length_b   1.000
_cell.length_c   1.000
_cell.angle_alpha   90.00
_cell.angle_beta   90.00
_cell.angle_gamma   90.00
#
_symmetry.space_group_name_H-M   'P 1'
#
loop_
_entity.id
_entity.type
_entity.pdbx_description
1 polymer ?
#
loop_
_entity_poly.entity_id
_entity_poly.type
_entity_poly.pdbx_seq_one_letter_code
_entity_poly.pdbx_strand_id
1 'polypeptide(L)' 'MDLVKQPELLAQDEYAARSAAWYFVKYGCLKYTDDLMRVTQIINGGQNGIDDRRVRYLSAKKVLAS' A
#
# COMPACT_ATOMS: atom_id res chain seq x y z
N MET A 1 -2.46 -16.73 11.96
CA MET A 1 -3.75 -16.11 11.61
C MET A 1 -4.31 -16.87 10.42
N ASP A 2 -5.47 -17.48 10.54
CA ASP A 2 -6.09 -18.24 9.45
C ASP A 2 -7.07 -17.33 8.70
N LEU A 3 -6.53 -16.56 7.75
CA LEU A 3 -7.28 -15.61 6.93
C LEU A 3 -8.16 -16.28 5.86
N VAL A 4 -7.97 -17.57 5.61
CA VAL A 4 -8.83 -18.34 4.70
C VAL A 4 -10.14 -18.69 5.40
N LYS A 5 -10.07 -19.08 6.68
CA LYS A 5 -11.27 -19.40 7.47
C LYS A 5 -11.95 -18.19 8.08
N GLN A 6 -11.20 -17.13 8.40
CA GLN A 6 -11.69 -15.93 9.09
C GLN A 6 -11.25 -14.65 8.36
N PRO A 7 -11.72 -14.41 7.12
CA PRO A 7 -11.35 -13.24 6.34
C PRO A 7 -11.82 -11.91 6.97
N GLU A 8 -12.90 -11.93 7.76
CA GLU A 8 -13.45 -10.78 8.49
C GLU A 8 -12.46 -10.15 9.46
N LEU A 9 -11.46 -10.90 9.92
CA LEU A 9 -10.38 -10.35 10.73
C LEU A 9 -9.66 -9.20 10.01
N LEU A 10 -9.56 -9.22 8.66
CA LEU A 10 -8.96 -8.14 7.87
C LEU A 10 -9.71 -6.81 7.97
N ALA A 11 -10.95 -6.80 8.45
CA ALA A 11 -11.70 -5.57 8.71
C ALA A 11 -11.39 -4.97 10.09
N GLN A 12 -10.69 -5.69 10.98
CA GLN A 12 -10.25 -5.16 12.27
C GLN A 12 -8.93 -4.39 12.10
N ASP A 13 -8.82 -3.22 12.74
CA ASP A 13 -7.74 -2.26 12.54
C ASP A 13 -6.33 -2.87 12.56
N GLU A 14 -6.04 -3.72 13.54
CA GLU A 14 -4.71 -4.34 13.71
C GLU A 14 -4.34 -5.23 12.51
N TYR A 15 -5.28 -6.05 12.05
CA TYR A 15 -5.03 -6.98 10.95
C TYR A 15 -5.15 -6.31 9.58
N ALA A 16 -5.99 -5.28 9.45
CA ALA A 16 -6.03 -4.40 8.29
C ALA A 16 -4.66 -3.76 8.05
N ALA A 17 -4.08 -3.13 9.08
CA ALA A 17 -2.77 -2.49 8.98
C ALA A 17 -1.66 -3.51 8.66
N ARG A 18 -1.65 -4.67 9.33
CA ARG A 18 -0.64 -5.72 9.10
C ARG A 18 -0.72 -6.32 7.70
N SER A 19 -1.91 -6.58 7.20
CA SER A 19 -2.09 -7.15 5.86
C SER A 19 -1.68 -6.15 4.77
N ALA A 20 -1.99 -4.87 4.93
CA ALA A 20 -1.54 -3.81 4.02
C ALA A 20 0.00 -3.69 3.99
N ALA A 21 0.64 -3.67 5.16
CA ALA A 21 2.09 -3.66 5.27
C ALA A 21 2.73 -4.92 4.66
N TRP A 22 2.17 -6.10 4.95
CA TRP A 22 2.60 -7.36 4.37
C TRP A 22 2.53 -7.34 2.84
N TYR A 23 1.41 -6.88 2.27
CA TYR A 23 1.24 -6.80 0.81
C TYR A 23 2.33 -5.90 0.20
N PHE A 24 2.54 -4.72 0.78
CA PHE A 24 3.51 -3.74 0.30
C PHE A 24 4.93 -4.32 0.23
N VAL A 25 5.33 -5.10 1.25
CA VAL A 25 6.63 -5.77 1.29
C VAL A 25 6.66 -6.98 0.33
N LYS A 26 5.68 -7.88 0.44
CA LYS A 26 5.65 -9.19 -0.25
C LYS A 26 5.65 -9.04 -1.78
N TYR A 27 4.89 -8.07 -2.30
CA TYR A 27 4.77 -7.84 -3.75
C TYR A 27 5.78 -6.82 -4.28
N GLY A 28 6.73 -6.39 -3.44
CA GLY A 28 7.95 -5.69 -3.88
C GLY A 28 7.79 -4.19 -4.08
N CYS A 29 6.82 -3.52 -3.45
CA CYS A 29 6.70 -2.07 -3.53
C CYS A 29 7.97 -1.36 -3.01
N LEU A 30 8.64 -1.93 -1.99
CA LEU A 30 9.91 -1.41 -1.46
C LEU A 30 11.09 -1.48 -2.44
N LYS A 31 10.97 -2.22 -3.55
CA LYS A 31 12.02 -2.25 -4.59
C LYS A 31 11.94 -1.05 -5.54
N TYR A 32 10.82 -0.33 -5.50
CA TYR A 32 10.48 0.77 -6.40
C TYR A 32 10.19 2.02 -5.56
N THR A 33 11.07 2.29 -4.58
CA THR A 33 10.99 3.51 -3.75
C THR A 33 10.96 4.73 -4.66
N ASP A 34 10.05 5.65 -4.38
CA ASP A 34 9.80 6.88 -5.14
C ASP A 34 9.18 6.71 -6.55
N ASP A 35 9.05 5.49 -7.07
CA ASP A 35 8.31 5.23 -8.31
C ASP A 35 6.81 4.98 -8.02
N LEU A 36 6.08 6.09 -7.90
CA LEU A 36 4.65 6.08 -7.60
C LEU A 36 3.83 5.32 -8.65
N MET A 37 4.20 5.40 -9.93
CA MET A 37 3.47 4.73 -11.01
C MET A 37 3.63 3.21 -10.91
N ARG A 38 4.85 2.74 -10.65
CA ARG A 38 5.12 1.30 -10.48
C ARG A 38 4.48 0.74 -9.23
N VAL A 39 4.57 1.45 -8.11
CA VAL A 39 3.89 1.05 -6.86
C VAL A 39 2.37 1.03 -7.04
N THR A 40 1.79 2.01 -7.73
CA THR A 40 0.35 2.04 -8.02
C THR A 40 -0.09 0.87 -8.90
N GLN A 41 0.73 0.52 -9.91
CA GLN A 41 0.52 -0.63 -10.77
C GLN A 41 0.53 -1.94 -9.99
N ILE A 42 1.45 -2.11 -9.03
CA ILE A 42 1.52 -3.31 -8.18
C ILE A 42 0.25 -3.43 -7.35
N ILE A 43 -0.17 -2.36 -6.68
CA ILE A 43 -1.32 -2.38 -5.76
C ILE A 43 -2.65 -2.56 -6.49
N ASN A 44 -2.86 -1.92 -7.65
CA ASN A 44 -4.18 -1.86 -8.29
C ASN A 44 -4.25 -2.58 -9.64
N GLY A 45 -3.15 -3.14 -10.14
CA GLY A 45 -3.09 -3.72 -11.49
C GLY A 45 -3.25 -2.70 -12.63
N GLY A 46 -3.17 -1.39 -12.33
CA GLY A 46 -3.35 -0.29 -13.28
C GLY A 46 -2.99 1.07 -12.67
N GLN A 47 -3.35 2.16 -13.34
CA GLN A 47 -3.08 3.54 -12.87
C GLN A 47 -4.33 4.25 -12.32
N ASN A 48 -5.34 3.50 -11.90
CA ASN A 48 -6.59 4.05 -11.38
C ASN A 48 -6.35 4.94 -10.15
N GLY A 49 -6.76 6.20 -10.23
CA GLY A 49 -6.61 7.19 -9.16
C GLY A 49 -5.18 7.68 -8.93
N ILE A 50 -4.28 7.57 -9.92
CA ILE A 50 -2.87 7.96 -9.76
C ILE A 50 -2.66 9.41 -9.29
N ASP A 51 -3.55 10.33 -9.69
CA ASP A 51 -3.43 11.74 -9.29
C ASP A 51 -3.73 11.96 -7.80
N ASP A 52 -4.78 11.33 -7.25
CA ASP A 52 -5.05 11.38 -5.80
C ASP A 52 -3.91 10.73 -5.00
N ARG A 53 -3.39 9.60 -5.48
CA ARG A 53 -2.23 8.92 -4.87
C ARG A 53 -1.01 9.84 -4.86
N ARG A 54 -0.79 10.62 -5.93
CA ARG A 54 0.31 11.58 -6.03
C ARG A 54 0.20 12.69 -4.99
N VAL A 55 -0.99 13.27 -4.83
CA VAL A 55 -1.24 14.30 -3.82
C VAL A 55 -0.89 13.80 -2.41
N ARG A 56 -1.37 12.60 -2.05
CA ARG A 56 -1.11 11.99 -0.74
C ARG A 56 0.37 11.66 -0.52
N TYR A 57 1.00 11.04 -1.52
CA TYR A 57 2.40 10.65 -1.44
C TYR A 57 3.33 11.86 -1.29
N LEU A 58 3.13 12.93 -2.07
CA LEU A 58 3.94 14.14 -1.96
C LEU A 58 3.73 14.84 -0.61
N SER A 59 2.51 14.87 -0.10
CA SER A 59 2.21 15.41 1.24
C SER A 59 2.94 14.63 2.34
N ALA A 60 2.88 13.30 2.31
CA ALA A 60 3.59 12.44 3.27
C ALA A 60 5.12 12.57 3.15
N LYS A 61 5.64 12.57 1.92
CA LYS A 61 7.08 12.69 1.66
C LYS A 61 7.64 14.01 2.20
N LYS A 62 6.91 15.11 2.03
CA LYS A 62 7.29 16.43 2.56
C LYS A 62 7.51 16.42 4.08
N VAL A 63 6.76 15.61 4.82
CA VAL A 63 6.86 15.52 6.28
C VAL A 63 7.92 14.53 6.73
N LEU A 64 8.03 13.37 6.06
CA LEU A 64 8.82 12.24 6.55
C LEU A 64 10.23 12.12 5.93
N ALA A 65 10.43 12.63 4.72
CA ALA A 65 11.68 12.49 3.96
C ALA A 65 12.49 13.80 3.93
N SER A 66 12.53 14.49 5.08
CA SER A 66 13.31 15.73 5.27
C SER A 66 14.81 15.46 5.20
#